data_AF-F7S6A5-F1
#
_entry.id   AF-F7S6A5-F1
#
_cell.length_a   1.000
_cell.length_b   1.000
_cell.length_c   1.000
_cell.angle_alpha   90.00
_cell.angle_beta   90.00
_cell.angle_gamma   90.00
#
_symmetry.space_group_name_H-M   'P 1'
#
loop_
_entity.id
_entity.type
_entity.pdbx_description
1 polymer ?
#
loop_
_entity_poly.entity_id
_entity_poly.type
_entity_poly.pdbx_seq_one_letter_code
_entity_poly.pdbx_strand_id
1 'polypeptide(L)'
;MLVPLAPPLLAAAALAAFAAGFVKGFAGFGFAVVFTPLLSLISDDPRHVVFAALVLGTLMSLGVIAELRHAITRDRALPVLLGTALGTPAGIALLGLVARPALKFVIAGLA
;
A
#
# COMPACT_ATOMS: atom_id res chain seq x y z
N MET A 1 12.24 16.63 5.65
CA MET A 1 12.27 16.41 7.11
C MET A 1 12.15 14.91 7.33
N LEU A 2 13.24 14.27 7.75
CA LEU A 2 13.24 12.84 8.08
C LEU A 2 12.32 12.66 9.29
N VAL A 3 11.27 11.85 9.15
CA VAL A 3 10.43 11.42 10.27
C VAL A 3 11.38 10.88 11.34
N PRO A 4 11.33 11.36 12.60
CA PRO A 4 12.16 10.80 13.65
C PRO A 4 11.84 9.31 13.74
N LEU A 5 12.84 8.47 13.47
CA LEU A 5 12.79 7.02 13.60
C LEU A 5 12.72 6.66 15.09
N ALA A 6 11.62 7.06 15.74
CA ALA A 6 11.35 6.68 17.11
C ALA A 6 11.20 5.16 17.13
N PRO A 7 11.93 4.43 18.00
CA PRO A 7 11.80 2.98 18.16
C PRO A 7 10.36 2.46 18.23
N PRO A 8 9.41 3.14 18.93
CA PRO A 8 8.02 2.68 18.97
C PRO A 8 7.29 2.77 17.61
N LEU A 9 7.60 3.76 16.78
CA LEU A 9 7.00 3.91 15.45
C LEU A 9 7.44 2.77 14.52
N LEU A 10 8.71 2.39 14.60
CA LEU A 10 9.25 1.26 13.84
C LEU A 10 8.61 -0.07 14.27
N ALA A 11 8.43 -0.29 15.57
CA ALA A 11 7.76 -1.48 16.09
C ALA A 11 6.29 -1.56 15.62
N ALA A 12 5.57 -0.44 15.68
CA ALA A 12 4.19 -0.37 15.19
C ALA A 12 4.11 -0.60 13.67
N ALA A 13 5.05 -0.03 12.89
CA ALA A 13 5.14 -0.25 11.46
C ALA A 13 5.42 -1.72 11.11
N ALA A 14 6.33 -2.37 11.85
CA ALA A 14 6.63 -3.79 11.66
C ALA A 14 5.42 -4.67 11.96
N LEU A 15 4.70 -4.42 13.05
CA LEU A 15 3.47 -5.14 13.39
C LEU A 15 2.37 -4.95 12.34
N ALA A 16 2.15 -3.71 11.90
CA ALA A 16 1.18 -3.40 10.84
C ALA A 16 1.58 -4.08 9.52
N ALA A 17 2.85 -4.05 9.14
CA ALA A 17 3.37 -4.70 7.94
C ALA A 17 3.22 -6.22 8.02
N PHE A 18 3.45 -6.83 9.19
CA PHE A 18 3.28 -8.26 9.41
C PHE A 18 1.81 -8.68 9.25
N ALA A 19 0.88 -7.98 9.90
CA ALA A 19 -0.56 -8.25 9.77
C ALA A 19 -1.05 -8.05 8.34
N ALA A 20 -0.64 -6.96 7.69
CA ALA A 20 -0.99 -6.68 6.30
C ALA A 20 -0.39 -7.70 5.32
N GLY A 21 0.83 -8.18 5.58
CA GLY A 21 1.50 -9.23 4.82
C GLY A 21 0.77 -10.57 4.93
N PHE A 22 0.30 -10.92 6.13
CA PHE A 22 -0.54 -12.11 6.34
C PHE A 22 -1.83 -12.04 5.51
N VAL A 23 -2.54 -10.92 5.55
CA VAL A 23 -3.76 -10.70 4.74
C VAL A 23 -3.45 -10.76 3.24
N LYS A 24 -2.31 -10.20 2.80
CA LYS A 24 -1.88 -10.30 1.39
C LYS A 24 -1.58 -11.75 0.98
N GLY A 25 -1.04 -12.57 1.87
CA GLY A 25 -0.80 -13.99 1.60
C GLY A 25 -2.08 -14.75 1.24
N PHE A 26 -3.21 -14.43 1.88
CA PHE A 26 -4.52 -15.03 1.57
C PHE A 26 -5.25 -14.35 0.41
N ALA A 27 -5.23 -13.02 0.34
CA ALA A 27 -6.05 -12.25 -0.61
C ALA A 27 -5.33 -11.86 -1.91
N GLY A 28 -3.99 -11.91 -1.96
CA GLY A 28 -3.17 -11.49 -3.10
C GLY A 28 -2.99 -9.97 -3.28
N PHE A 29 -3.90 -9.12 -2.78
CA PHE A 29 -3.87 -7.65 -2.99
C PHE A 29 -4.16 -6.79 -1.74
N GLY A 30 -4.46 -7.39 -0.58
CA GLY A 30 -4.98 -6.68 0.61
C GLY A 30 -3.97 -5.89 1.46
N PHE A 31 -2.67 -5.88 1.13
CA PHE A 31 -1.64 -5.24 1.96
C PHE A 31 -1.90 -3.76 2.21
N ALA A 32 -2.16 -2.98 1.16
CA ALA A 32 -2.37 -1.55 1.29
C ALA A 32 -3.65 -1.21 2.08
N VAL A 33 -4.69 -2.05 1.99
CA VAL A 33 -5.97 -1.86 2.69
C VAL A 33 -5.78 -1.94 4.20
N VAL A 34 -4.88 -2.82 4.67
CA VAL A 34 -4.60 -3.01 6.10
C VAL A 34 -3.49 -2.08 6.59
N PHE A 35 -2.40 -1.95 5.84
CA PHE A 35 -1.20 -1.21 6.26
C PHE A 35 -1.44 0.31 6.33
N THR A 36 -2.13 0.86 5.33
CA THR A 36 -2.34 2.31 5.20
C THR A 36 -3.13 2.94 6.34
N PRO A 37 -4.32 2.43 6.75
CA PRO A 37 -5.08 3.01 7.86
C PRO A 37 -4.34 2.87 9.20
N LEU A 38 -3.76 1.70 9.48
CA LEU A 38 -3.04 1.45 10.73
C LEU A 38 -1.87 2.43 10.92
N LEU A 39 -1.08 2.66 9.87
CA LEU A 39 0.07 3.55 9.95
C LEU A 39 -0.30 5.03 9.84
N SER A 40 -1.42 5.36 9.18
CA SER A 40 -1.93 6.72 9.06
C SER A 40 -2.51 7.25 10.38
N LEU A 41 -2.90 6.39 11.31
CA LEU A 41 -3.28 6.78 12.68
C LEU A 41 -2.10 7.36 13.46
N ILE A 42 -0.89 6.87 13.18
CA ILE A 42 0.33 7.20 13.94
C ILE A 42 1.19 8.25 13.20
N SER A 43 1.04 8.37 11.88
CA SER A 43 1.85 9.29 11.07
C SER A 43 1.24 10.70 10.93
N ASP A 44 2.11 11.72 10.97
CA ASP A 44 1.73 13.12 10.74
C ASP A 44 1.37 13.41 9.28
N ASP A 45 1.96 12.68 8.34
CA ASP A 45 1.74 12.85 6.90
C ASP A 45 1.29 11.53 6.24
N PRO A 46 -0.02 11.36 5.98
CA PRO A 46 -0.59 10.17 5.34
C PRO A 46 -0.03 9.87 3.94
N ARG A 47 0.52 10.88 3.24
CA ARG A 47 1.05 10.70 1.89
C ARG A 47 2.28 9.79 1.89
N HIS A 48 3.13 9.92 2.91
CA HIS A 48 4.31 9.07 3.08
C HIS A 48 3.91 7.63 3.38
N VAL A 49 2.84 7.43 4.15
CA VAL A 49 2.29 6.11 4.46
C VAL A 49 1.81 5.41 3.19
N VAL A 50 1.01 6.11 2.37
CA VAL A 50 0.51 5.56 1.10
C VAL A 50 1.66 5.22 0.16
N PHE A 51 2.68 6.09 0.08
CA PHE A 51 3.87 5.82 -0.72
C PHE A 51 4.63 4.58 -0.22
N ALA A 52 4.85 4.45 1.09
CA ALA A 52 5.47 3.27 1.68
C ALA A 52 4.65 2.00 1.41
N ALA A 53 3.33 2.08 1.51
CA ALA A 53 2.41 0.98 1.22
C ALA A 53 2.55 0.49 -0.23
N LEU A 54 2.64 1.43 -1.18
CA LEU A 54 2.87 1.16 -2.60
C LEU A 54 4.21 0.46 -2.84
N VAL A 55 5.29 0.97 -2.27
CA VAL A 55 6.64 0.41 -2.45
C VAL A 55 6.72 -1.00 -1.87
N LEU A 56 6.32 -1.18 -0.61
CA LEU A 56 6.35 -2.47 0.07
C LEU A 56 5.41 -3.48 -0.59
N GLY A 57 4.21 -3.02 -0.95
CA GLY A 57 3.23 -3.83 -1.67
C GLY A 57 3.79 -4.32 -3.01
N THR A 58 4.46 -3.46 -3.76
CA THR A 58 5.07 -3.81 -5.06
C THR A 58 6.21 -4.82 -4.89
N LEU A 59 7.08 -4.63 -3.90
CA LEU A 59 8.16 -5.57 -3.58
C LEU A 59 7.60 -6.97 -3.21
N MET A 60 6.55 -7.02 -2.38
CA MET A 60 5.88 -8.28 -2.08
C MET A 60 5.26 -8.92 -3.33
N SER A 61 4.62 -8.12 -4.19
CA SER A 61 4.03 -8.63 -5.43
C SER A 61 5.09 -9.18 -6.39
N LEU A 62 6.28 -8.59 -6.44
CA LEU A 62 7.41 -9.10 -7.24
C LEU A 62 7.82 -10.51 -6.80
N GLY A 63 7.90 -10.77 -5.49
CA GLY A 63 8.16 -12.11 -4.96
C GLY A 63 7.10 -13.13 -5.39
N VAL A 64 5.83 -12.77 -5.25
CA VAL A 64 4.68 -13.61 -5.66
C VAL A 64 4.70 -13.88 -7.17
N ILE A 65 5.01 -12.86 -7.98
CA ILE A 65 5.14 -13.00 -9.44
C ILE A 65 6.30 -13.93 -9.80
N ALA A 66 7.44 -13.82 -9.13
CA ALA A 66 8.59 -14.68 -9.38
C ALA A 66 8.26 -16.16 -9.11
N GLU A 67 7.50 -16.45 -8.05
CA GLU A 67 7.05 -17.79 -7.68
C GLU A 67 5.99 -18.33 -8.65
N LEU A 68 4.99 -17.51 -9.00
CA LEU A 68 3.84 -17.92 -9.80
C LEU A 68 3.95 -17.63 -11.30
N ARG A 69 5.13 -17.21 -11.81
CA ARG A 69 5.32 -16.80 -13.22
C ARG A 69 4.82 -17.81 -14.25
N HIS A 70 4.88 -19.10 -13.93
CA HIS A 70 4.44 -20.18 -14.83
C HIS A 70 2.92 -20.28 -14.95
N ALA A 71 2.17 -19.77 -13.96
CA ALA A 71 0.71 -19.77 -13.93
C ALA A 71 0.09 -18.47 -14.48
N ILE A 72 0.91 -17.48 -14.86
CA ILE A 72 0.42 -16.18 -15.33
C ILE A 72 -0.07 -16.30 -16.77
N THR A 73 -1.38 -16.15 -16.97
CA THR A 73 -1.98 -16.07 -18.31
C THR A 73 -2.07 -14.62 -18.77
N ARG A 74 -1.64 -14.33 -20.01
CA ARG A 74 -1.62 -12.95 -20.53
C ARG A 74 -2.99 -12.28 -20.59
N ASP A 75 -4.03 -13.06 -20.86
CA ASP A 75 -5.42 -12.59 -20.92
C ASP A 75 -5.87 -11.90 -19.62
N ARG A 76 -5.46 -12.45 -18.46
CA ARG A 76 -5.77 -11.84 -17.15
C ARG A 76 -4.73 -10.84 -16.67
N ALA A 77 -3.46 -11.01 -17.07
CA ALA A 77 -2.40 -10.12 -16.65
C ALA A 77 -2.49 -8.74 -17.31
N LEU A 78 -2.82 -8.67 -18.61
CA LEU A 78 -2.87 -7.42 -19.38
C LEU A 78 -3.90 -6.41 -18.84
N PRO A 79 -5.16 -6.78 -18.54
CA PRO A 79 -6.15 -5.86 -17.98
C PRO A 79 -5.69 -5.29 -16.64
N VAL A 80 -5.11 -6.12 -15.77
CA VAL A 80 -4.59 -5.69 -14.46
C VAL A 80 -3.39 -4.76 -14.63
N LEU A 81 -2.48 -5.06 -15.57
CA LEU A 81 -1.35 -4.21 -15.90
C LEU A 81 -1.79 -2.85 -16.43
N LEU A 82 -2.74 -2.80 -17.36
CA LEU A 82 -3.24 -1.55 -17.93
C LEU A 82 -4.00 -0.73 -16.89
N GLY A 83 -4.86 -1.39 -16.12
CA GLY A 83 -5.60 -0.74 -15.03
C GLY A 83 -4.67 -0.17 -13.96
N THR A 84 -3.63 -0.90 -13.57
CA THR A 84 -2.65 -0.42 -12.57
C THR A 84 -1.70 0.64 -13.13
N ALA A 85 -1.27 0.52 -14.39
CA ALA A 85 -0.40 1.49 -15.06
C ALA A 85 -1.06 2.87 -15.21
N LEU A 86 -2.38 2.93 -15.42
CA LEU A 86 -3.12 4.19 -15.49
C LEU A 86 -3.66 4.62 -14.12
N GLY A 87 -4.18 3.68 -13.34
CA GLY A 87 -4.80 3.95 -12.05
C GLY A 87 -3.81 4.44 -10.99
N THR A 88 -2.58 3.90 -10.98
CA THR A 88 -1.55 4.30 -10.01
C THR A 88 -1.12 5.77 -10.16
N PRO A 89 -0.67 6.25 -11.34
CA PRO A 89 -0.31 7.66 -11.49
C PRO A 89 -1.51 8.58 -11.32
N ALA A 90 -2.70 8.19 -11.77
CA ALA A 90 -3.92 8.96 -11.54
C ALA A 90 -4.24 9.10 -10.04
N GLY A 91 -4.13 8.01 -9.28
CA GLY A 91 -4.32 8.01 -7.83
C GLY A 91 -3.28 8.86 -7.09
N ILE A 92 -2.01 8.79 -7.49
CA ILE A 92 -0.92 9.62 -6.93
C ILE A 92 -1.18 11.12 -7.21
N ALA A 93 -1.60 11.46 -8.43
CA ALA A 93 -1.95 12.84 -8.77
C ALA A 93 -3.12 13.36 -7.92
N LEU A 94 -4.15 12.53 -7.75
CA LEU A 94 -5.28 12.81 -6.85
C LEU A 94 -4.83 13.03 -5.40
N LEU A 95 -3.89 12.21 -4.92
CA LEU A 95 -3.32 12.34 -3.57
C LEU A 95 -2.67 13.71 -3.32
N GLY A 96 -2.09 14.31 -4.37
CA GLY A 96 -1.50 15.64 -4.33
C GLY A 96 -2.54 16.76 -4.16
N LEU A 97 -3.73 16.57 -4.73
CA LEU A 97 -4.83 17.55 -4.76
C LEU A 97 -5.67 17.55 -3.48
N VAL A 98 -5.71 16.44 -2.74
CA VAL A 98 -6.54 16.30 -1.54
C VAL A 98 -5.85 16.85 -0.29
N ALA A 99 -6.61 17.58 0.53
CA ALA A 99 -6.16 18.12 1.81
C ALA A 99 -5.84 17.00 2.83
N ARG A 100 -4.78 17.19 3.62
CA ARG A 100 -4.28 16.20 4.60
C ARG A 100 -5.36 15.64 5.56
N PRO A 101 -6.26 16.47 6.13
CA PRO A 101 -7.29 15.97 7.05
C PRO A 101 -8.30 15.08 6.33
N ALA A 102 -8.73 15.49 5.13
CA ALA A 102 -9.65 14.71 4.30
C ALA A 102 -9.06 13.34 3.92
N LEU A 103 -7.75 13.28 3.65
CA LEU A 103 -7.08 12.01 3.34
C LEU A 103 -7.18 11.01 4.49
N LYS A 104 -7.01 11.45 5.75
CA LYS A 104 -7.14 10.58 6.93
C LYS A 104 -8.55 9.98 7.04
N PHE A 105 -9.59 10.80 6.85
CA PHE A 105 -10.97 10.33 6.91
C PHE A 105 -11.31 9.36 5.77
N VAL A 106 -10.86 9.65 4.55
CA VAL A 106 -11.10 8.78 3.39
C VAL A 106 -10.39 7.43 3.56
N ILE A 107 -9.13 7.44 4.01
CA ILE A 107 -8.36 6.21 4.28
C ILE A 107 -9.03 5.39 5.40
N ALA A 108 -9.48 6.05 6.47
CA ALA A 108 -10.11 5.36 7.59
C ALA A 108 -11.53 4.85 7.28
N GLY A 109 -12.26 5.50 6.37
CA GLY A 109 -13.63 5.10 6.00
C GLY A 109 -13.73 4.06 4.88
N LEU A 110 -12.67 3.89 4.07
CA LEU A 110 -12.62 2.91 2.98
C LEU A 110 -11.94 1.60 3.35
N ALA A 111 -11.22 1.55 4.47
CA ALA A 111 -10.56 0.36 4.99
C ALA A 111 -11.46 -0.40 5.98
#